data_AF-A0A4U3M8D3-F1
#
_entry.id   AF-A0A4U3M8D3-F1
#
_cell.length_a   1.000
_cell.length_b   1.000
_cell.length_c   1.000
_cell.angle_alpha   90.00
_cell.angle_beta   90.00
_cell.angle_gamma   90.00
#
_symmetry.space_group_name_H-M   'P 1'
#
loop_
_entity.id
_entity.type
_entity.pdbx_description
1 polymer ?
#
loop_
_entity_poly.entity_id
_entity_poly.type
_entity_poly.pdbx_seq_one_letter_code
_entity_poly.pdbx_strand_id
1 'polypeptide(L)'
;MGFAKLVAVRGRTIAIISVACVVAAAGGGAGAWWVLHTRGTPQETARLYAAAWAANDLTAMKTQLVAPVPAAFDAVTASIAKDLKATVKNVELGQVAPAGDDRYEASYTATLDIADVGPWTYTGTFDLVVSDRHWKVDWKPQALHPGIDGTAKLALKTTWPQRAALTDADGNRIDGTDVGGSVQQLAGFLDKATPKDVAKLGPAYRKNQAIGRGGLQETFQKRLAGSPTTDVMAGDKPLESIKGKEGEPVRTSLDMKIQNAAADAIRDLEKPASLVAIRPSTGEVLAIANNRGDFNRALNGQYAPGSTFKTVTAAALLAKGVAPDERVTCPENANVGGLKIRNSDNAEYGTISFSDSFAYSCNTTFAPLAQEHLGAEGLYDVAGSLGFNQPLNIGVPASKGSMPKATSDAELAAESFGQAKIIASPLIMASVAAAVADGTWRPPTLVPGLKQKAKEQPLPDGVADDLRAMMHAVVTKGTAKAAGLPGGAYGKTGTAEYGSGPKLPSHAWFHGYRDDVAFAVVVEGGGGGGKVAAPVAADFLRGF
;
A
#
# COMPACT_ATOMS: atom_id res chain seq x y z
N MET A 1 -29.95 -108.22 0.36
CA MET A 1 -29.08 -109.15 -0.39
C MET A 1 -27.68 -108.54 -0.41
N GLY A 2 -26.64 -109.08 0.22
CA GLY A 2 -26.49 -110.26 1.06
C GLY A 2 -25.14 -110.17 1.79
N PHE A 3 -25.17 -110.58 3.06
CA PHE A 3 -24.20 -111.41 3.80
C PHE A 3 -22.69 -111.12 3.63
N ALA A 4 -22.02 -110.67 4.70
CA ALA A 4 -21.35 -111.51 5.73
C ALA A 4 -19.90 -111.87 5.30
N LYS A 5 -18.91 -112.12 6.15
CA LYS A 5 -18.80 -112.36 7.58
C LYS A 5 -17.29 -112.22 7.94
N LEU A 6 -17.05 -111.99 9.23
CA LEU A 6 -15.86 -112.31 10.05
C LEU A 6 -14.70 -113.09 9.39
N VAL A 7 -13.46 -112.79 9.80
CA VAL A 7 -12.71 -113.57 10.81
C VAL A 7 -11.37 -112.86 11.12
N ALA A 8 -11.06 -112.77 12.41
CA ALA A 8 -9.79 -112.31 12.96
C ALA A 8 -8.72 -113.41 12.84
N VAL A 9 -7.43 -113.05 12.81
CA VAL A 9 -6.37 -113.67 13.63
C VAL A 9 -5.09 -112.83 13.52
N ARG A 10 -4.48 -112.60 14.68
CA ARG A 10 -3.19 -111.94 14.91
C ARG A 10 -2.02 -112.79 14.37
N GLY A 11 -0.97 -112.13 13.89
CA GLY A 11 0.35 -112.74 13.74
C GLY A 11 1.38 -111.74 13.22
N ARG A 12 2.16 -111.15 14.13
CA ARG A 12 3.31 -110.26 13.88
C ARG A 12 4.32 -110.93 12.92
N THR A 13 5.08 -110.12 12.17
CA THR A 13 6.56 -110.01 12.29
C THR A 13 7.19 -109.20 11.13
N ILE A 14 7.84 -108.10 11.54
CA ILE A 14 9.05 -107.43 11.02
C ILE A 14 9.00 -106.59 9.74
N ALA A 15 9.59 -105.40 9.92
CA ALA A 15 9.77 -104.25 9.06
C ALA A 15 10.65 -104.50 7.83
N ILE A 16 10.41 -103.70 6.79
CA ILE A 16 11.33 -102.73 6.17
C ILE A 16 10.45 -101.75 5.38
N ILE A 17 10.43 -100.46 5.74
CA ILE A 17 10.05 -99.40 4.79
C ILE A 17 11.15 -98.34 4.83
N SER A 18 11.74 -98.21 3.65
CA SER A 18 12.86 -97.35 3.30
C SER A 18 12.41 -95.89 3.15
N VAL A 19 13.24 -95.02 3.74
CA VAL A 19 13.60 -93.64 3.37
C VAL A 19 12.93 -93.08 2.10
N ALA A 20 11.89 -92.27 2.27
CA ALA A 20 11.38 -91.35 1.24
C ALA A 20 10.59 -90.13 1.82
N CYS A 21 10.97 -89.58 2.99
CA CYS A 21 10.27 -88.44 3.61
C CYS A 21 11.18 -87.44 4.35
N VAL A 22 12.22 -86.86 3.71
CA VAL A 22 13.04 -85.82 4.38
C VAL A 22 13.18 -84.48 3.63
N VAL A 23 12.77 -84.34 2.37
CA VAL A 23 13.04 -83.07 1.62
C VAL A 23 11.90 -82.04 1.65
N ALA A 24 10.67 -82.40 2.05
CA ALA A 24 9.54 -81.44 2.05
C ALA A 24 9.36 -80.61 3.34
N ALA A 25 10.10 -80.89 4.42
CA ALA A 25 9.95 -80.17 5.70
C ALA A 25 10.93 -79.00 5.91
N ALA A 26 12.01 -78.91 5.14
CA ALA A 26 13.02 -77.85 5.30
C ALA A 26 12.62 -76.51 4.65
N GLY A 27 11.84 -76.52 3.57
CA GLY A 27 11.38 -75.30 2.89
C GLY A 27 10.27 -74.54 3.64
N GLY A 28 9.30 -75.26 4.21
CA GLY A 28 8.22 -74.65 5.00
C GLY A 28 8.67 -74.12 6.35
N GLY A 29 9.67 -74.76 6.98
CA GLY A 29 10.24 -74.33 8.25
C GLY A 29 11.02 -73.02 8.16
N ALA A 30 11.76 -72.79 7.07
CA ALA A 30 12.49 -71.54 6.85
C ALA A 30 11.56 -70.35 6.61
N GLY A 31 10.51 -70.52 5.78
CA GLY A 31 9.50 -69.49 5.54
C GLY A 31 8.66 -69.17 6.79
N ALA A 32 8.20 -70.21 7.51
CA ALA A 32 7.48 -70.02 8.77
C ALA A 32 8.35 -69.41 9.87
N TRP A 33 9.63 -69.79 9.98
CA TRP A 33 10.57 -69.18 10.93
C TRP A 33 10.88 -67.72 10.58
N TRP A 34 11.04 -67.39 9.29
CA TRP A 34 11.28 -66.03 8.83
C TRP A 34 10.11 -65.10 9.14
N VAL A 35 8.87 -65.55 8.88
CA VAL A 35 7.63 -64.83 9.23
C VAL A 35 7.44 -64.71 10.75
N LEU A 36 7.81 -65.74 11.54
CA LEU A 36 7.72 -65.73 13.01
C LEU A 36 8.76 -64.83 13.70
N HIS A 37 9.81 -64.40 12.99
CA HIS A 37 10.89 -63.58 13.55
C HIS A 37 10.97 -62.16 12.96
N THR A 38 10.04 -61.80 12.06
CA THR A 38 9.91 -60.42 11.58
C THR A 38 9.25 -59.55 12.67
N ARG A 39 9.79 -58.35 12.92
CA ARG A 39 9.31 -57.42 13.93
C ARG A 39 8.54 -56.26 13.29
N GLY A 40 7.39 -55.93 13.88
CA GLY A 40 6.46 -54.90 13.40
C GLY A 40 5.59 -55.36 12.23
N THR A 41 4.79 -54.45 11.69
CA THR A 41 3.94 -54.67 10.51
C THR A 41 4.20 -53.62 9.43
N PRO A 42 3.92 -53.89 8.14
CA PRO A 42 3.98 -52.88 7.09
C PRO A 42 3.13 -51.64 7.42
N GLN A 43 1.94 -51.84 7.99
CA GLN A 43 1.01 -50.78 8.38
C GLN A 43 1.60 -49.90 9.48
N GLU A 44 2.24 -50.50 10.48
CA GLU A 44 2.88 -49.77 11.58
C GLU A 44 4.06 -48.92 11.07
N THR A 45 4.97 -49.51 10.30
CA THR A 45 6.12 -48.79 9.72
C THR A 45 5.64 -47.64 8.81
N ALA A 46 4.64 -47.89 7.96
CA ALA A 46 4.07 -46.87 7.08
C ALA A 46 3.47 -45.69 7.87
N ARG A 47 2.72 -45.98 8.94
CA ARG A 47 2.14 -44.97 9.83
C ARG A 47 3.21 -44.14 10.53
N LEU A 48 4.27 -44.79 11.03
CA LEU A 48 5.39 -44.09 11.70
C LEU A 48 6.16 -43.20 10.72
N TYR A 49 6.42 -43.68 9.50
CA TYR A 49 7.07 -42.89 8.46
C TYR A 49 6.21 -41.67 8.06
N ALA A 50 4.92 -41.87 7.78
CA ALA A 50 4.01 -40.78 7.41
C ALA A 50 3.87 -39.75 8.54
N ALA A 51 3.74 -40.18 9.80
CA ALA A 51 3.67 -39.28 10.95
C ALA A 51 4.97 -38.47 11.14
N ALA A 52 6.13 -39.11 10.98
CA ALA A 52 7.42 -38.42 11.04
C ALA A 52 7.56 -37.39 9.91
N TRP A 53 7.12 -37.74 8.70
CA TRP A 53 7.11 -36.82 7.55
C TRP A 53 6.16 -35.63 7.77
N ALA A 54 4.94 -35.87 8.22
CA ALA A 54 3.98 -34.81 8.56
C ALA A 54 4.50 -33.87 9.65
N ALA A 55 5.23 -34.40 10.63
CA ALA A 55 5.89 -33.62 11.68
C ALA A 55 7.19 -32.93 11.23
N ASN A 56 7.62 -33.13 9.98
CA ASN A 56 8.91 -32.69 9.45
C ASN A 56 10.12 -33.18 10.29
N ASP A 57 9.99 -34.34 10.94
CA ASP A 57 11.04 -34.99 11.72
C ASP A 57 11.86 -35.94 10.83
N LEU A 58 12.85 -35.36 10.13
CA LEU A 58 13.72 -36.10 9.22
C LEU A 58 14.56 -37.17 9.94
N THR A 59 14.83 -36.99 11.23
CA THR A 59 15.56 -37.98 12.03
C THR A 59 14.68 -39.20 12.29
N ALA A 60 13.44 -38.99 12.72
CA ALA A 60 12.46 -40.06 12.89
C ALA A 60 12.15 -40.75 11.56
N MET A 61 12.03 -40.02 10.44
CA MET A 61 11.88 -40.63 9.12
C MET A 61 13.02 -41.61 8.82
N LYS A 62 14.29 -41.18 8.96
CA LYS A 62 15.47 -42.02 8.71
C LYS A 62 15.49 -43.32 9.52
N THR A 63 14.91 -43.33 10.73
CA THR A 63 14.83 -44.56 11.54
C THR A 63 13.93 -45.64 10.90
N GLN A 64 13.01 -45.25 10.02
CA GLN A 64 12.10 -46.15 9.33
C GLN A 64 12.63 -46.64 7.98
N LEU A 65 13.78 -46.13 7.51
CA LEU A 65 14.37 -46.48 6.22
C LEU A 65 15.24 -47.74 6.29
N VAL A 66 15.39 -48.43 5.15
CA VAL A 66 16.43 -49.45 4.96
C VAL A 66 17.82 -48.79 5.09
N ALA A 67 18.73 -49.45 5.81
CA ALA A 67 20.12 -48.98 5.95
C ALA A 67 21.02 -49.56 4.84
N PRO A 68 22.00 -48.80 4.33
CA PRO A 68 22.25 -47.37 4.62
C PRO A 68 21.23 -46.45 3.96
N VAL A 69 20.94 -45.31 4.59
CA VAL A 69 20.02 -44.30 4.04
C VAL A 69 20.56 -43.78 2.70
N PRO A 70 19.76 -43.72 1.62
CA PRO A 70 20.21 -43.21 0.34
C PRO A 70 20.68 -41.76 0.42
N ALA A 71 21.82 -41.44 -0.21
CA ALA A 71 22.41 -40.09 -0.20
C ALA A 71 21.46 -39.01 -0.75
N ALA A 72 20.52 -39.39 -1.62
CA ALA A 72 19.52 -38.49 -2.18
C ALA A 72 18.49 -37.99 -1.14
N PHE A 73 18.32 -38.70 -0.01
CA PHE A 73 17.31 -38.35 1.00
C PHE A 73 17.47 -36.92 1.51
N ASP A 74 18.69 -36.56 1.94
CA ASP A 74 18.96 -35.23 2.50
C ASP A 74 18.86 -34.13 1.43
N ALA A 75 19.24 -34.43 0.19
CA ALA A 75 19.16 -33.46 -0.90
C ALA A 75 17.71 -33.13 -1.29
N VAL A 76 16.85 -34.17 -1.41
CA VAL A 76 15.44 -33.99 -1.82
C VAL A 76 14.63 -33.35 -0.69
N THR A 77 14.76 -33.83 0.54
CA THR A 77 14.06 -33.25 1.70
C THR A 77 14.49 -31.81 1.97
N ALA A 78 15.78 -31.48 1.81
CA ALA A 78 16.25 -30.11 1.92
C ALA A 78 15.67 -29.20 0.83
N SER A 79 15.41 -29.69 -0.38
CA SER A 79 14.82 -28.88 -1.46
C SER A 79 13.40 -28.41 -1.14
N ILE A 80 12.61 -29.20 -0.40
CA ILE A 80 11.26 -28.80 0.06
C ILE A 80 11.36 -27.56 0.96
N ALA A 81 12.22 -27.59 1.98
CA ALA A 81 12.33 -26.48 2.92
C ALA A 81 13.11 -25.28 2.34
N LYS A 82 14.16 -25.53 1.55
CA LYS A 82 15.08 -24.46 1.10
C LYS A 82 14.68 -23.86 -0.24
N ASP A 83 14.31 -24.69 -1.20
CA ASP A 83 14.14 -24.29 -2.60
C ASP A 83 12.67 -24.01 -2.89
N LEU A 84 11.74 -24.82 -2.37
CA LEU A 84 10.30 -24.54 -2.43
C LEU A 84 9.83 -23.57 -1.34
N LYS A 85 10.56 -23.44 -0.22
CA LYS A 85 10.07 -22.74 0.98
C LYS A 85 8.72 -23.30 1.47
N ALA A 86 8.55 -24.61 1.34
CA ALA A 86 7.31 -25.28 1.68
C ALA A 86 7.37 -25.90 3.08
N THR A 87 6.23 -25.90 3.77
CA THR A 87 6.04 -26.62 5.04
C THR A 87 5.08 -27.76 4.83
N VAL A 88 5.44 -28.97 5.26
CA VAL A 88 4.51 -30.11 5.26
C VAL A 88 3.39 -29.83 6.24
N LYS A 89 2.14 -29.83 5.78
CA LYS A 89 0.97 -29.63 6.63
C LYS A 89 0.38 -30.96 7.07
N ASN A 90 0.34 -31.93 6.16
CA ASN A 90 -0.26 -33.23 6.43
C ASN A 90 0.30 -34.29 5.48
N VAL A 91 0.34 -35.53 5.96
CA VAL A 91 0.61 -36.74 5.17
C VAL A 91 -0.37 -37.80 5.65
N GLU A 92 -1.43 -38.00 4.87
CA GLU A 92 -2.47 -38.98 5.18
C GLU A 92 -2.13 -40.31 4.53
N LEU A 93 -2.03 -41.35 5.34
CA LEU A 93 -1.78 -42.69 4.86
C LEU A 93 -3.06 -43.26 4.22
N GLY A 94 -2.93 -43.77 3.00
CA GLY A 94 -3.96 -44.52 2.29
C GLY A 94 -3.86 -46.02 2.56
N GLN A 95 -4.16 -46.83 1.54
CA GLN A 95 -4.07 -48.27 1.61
C GLN A 95 -2.61 -48.75 1.67
N VAL A 96 -2.35 -49.72 2.53
CA VAL A 96 -1.10 -50.51 2.59
C VAL A 96 -1.41 -51.92 2.10
N ALA A 97 -0.91 -52.28 0.91
CA ALA A 97 -1.27 -53.52 0.22
C ALA A 97 -0.01 -54.32 -0.18
N PRO A 98 -0.12 -55.66 -0.30
CA PRO A 98 0.96 -56.48 -0.85
C PRO A 98 1.28 -56.07 -2.30
N ALA A 99 2.58 -56.02 -2.64
CA ALA A 99 3.07 -55.61 -3.96
C ALA A 99 3.98 -56.67 -4.63
N GLY A 100 4.01 -57.90 -4.10
CA GLY A 100 4.84 -59.01 -4.57
C GLY A 100 5.44 -59.82 -3.41
N ASP A 101 6.37 -60.74 -3.71
CA ASP A 101 7.05 -61.57 -2.70
C ASP A 101 7.75 -60.69 -1.66
N ASP A 102 7.24 -60.72 -0.42
CA ASP A 102 7.77 -60.00 0.75
C ASP A 102 7.89 -58.46 0.62
N ARG A 103 7.06 -57.85 -0.24
CA ARG A 103 6.95 -56.39 -0.40
C ARG A 103 5.54 -55.87 -0.19
N TYR A 104 5.43 -54.70 0.41
CA TYR A 104 4.17 -53.96 0.52
C TYR A 104 4.35 -52.58 -0.09
N GLU A 105 3.29 -52.02 -0.64
CA GLU A 105 3.22 -50.64 -1.09
C GLU A 105 2.22 -49.89 -0.22
N ALA A 106 2.59 -48.70 0.24
CA ALA A 106 1.70 -47.80 0.96
C ALA A 106 1.41 -46.57 0.10
N SER A 107 0.12 -46.29 -0.14
CA SER A 107 -0.33 -45.04 -0.75
C SER A 107 -0.46 -43.93 0.29
N TYR A 108 -0.37 -42.67 -0.13
CA TYR A 108 -0.57 -41.51 0.72
C TYR A 108 -1.14 -40.31 -0.05
N THR A 109 -1.70 -39.35 0.68
CA THR A 109 -1.98 -37.99 0.22
C THR A 109 -1.16 -37.01 1.05
N ALA A 110 -0.26 -36.27 0.41
CA ALA A 110 0.55 -35.25 1.06
C ALA A 110 0.01 -33.86 0.73
N THR A 111 -0.04 -32.98 1.72
CA THR A 111 -0.34 -31.56 1.53
C THR A 111 0.78 -30.73 2.11
N LEU A 112 1.42 -29.95 1.24
CA LEU A 112 2.46 -28.99 1.56
C LEU A 112 1.88 -27.58 1.39
N ASP A 113 2.35 -26.62 2.17
CA ASP A 113 2.01 -25.21 2.04
C ASP A 113 3.24 -24.45 1.56
N ILE A 114 3.18 -23.96 0.33
CA ILE A 114 4.27 -23.22 -0.31
C ILE A 114 4.07 -21.75 0.04
N ALA A 115 5.06 -21.15 0.70
CA ALA A 115 4.99 -19.75 1.14
C ALA A 115 4.66 -18.79 -0.02
N ASP A 116 3.67 -17.91 0.18
CA ASP A 116 3.11 -16.95 -0.80
C ASP A 116 2.51 -17.53 -2.09
N VAL A 117 2.38 -18.86 -2.19
CA VAL A 117 1.78 -19.54 -3.34
C VAL A 117 0.49 -20.26 -2.91
N GLY A 118 0.54 -21.01 -1.81
CA GLY A 118 -0.61 -21.73 -1.25
C GLY A 118 -0.40 -23.25 -1.17
N PRO A 119 -1.47 -24.01 -0.93
CA PRO A 119 -1.39 -25.44 -0.73
C PRO A 119 -1.07 -26.17 -2.04
N TRP A 120 -0.20 -27.17 -1.94
CA TRP A 120 0.11 -28.15 -2.97
C TRP A 120 -0.21 -29.55 -2.41
N THR A 121 -1.23 -30.19 -2.97
CA THR A 121 -1.69 -31.51 -2.57
C THR A 121 -1.46 -32.50 -3.70
N TYR A 122 -0.91 -33.67 -3.37
CA TYR A 122 -0.66 -34.73 -4.33
C TYR A 122 -0.74 -36.10 -3.66
N THR A 123 -0.93 -37.13 -4.47
CA THR A 123 -0.90 -38.53 -4.03
C THR A 123 0.40 -39.20 -4.46
N GLY A 124 0.88 -40.16 -3.68
CA GLY A 124 2.05 -40.97 -4.04
C GLY A 124 2.04 -42.32 -3.36
N THR A 125 3.10 -43.09 -3.59
CA THR A 125 3.32 -44.39 -2.95
C THR A 125 4.75 -44.52 -2.44
N PHE A 126 4.97 -45.39 -1.46
CA PHE A 126 6.30 -45.82 -1.06
C PHE A 126 6.35 -47.32 -0.75
N ASP A 127 7.48 -47.93 -1.09
CA ASP A 127 7.73 -49.36 -0.94
C ASP A 127 8.17 -49.70 0.49
N LEU A 128 7.70 -50.84 0.99
CA LEU A 128 8.04 -51.42 2.28
C LEU A 128 8.62 -52.82 2.06
N VAL A 129 9.72 -53.10 2.74
CA VAL A 129 10.44 -54.37 2.68
C VAL A 129 10.89 -54.79 4.07
N VAL A 130 11.17 -56.08 4.24
CA VAL A 130 11.84 -56.58 5.44
C VAL A 130 13.35 -56.39 5.29
N SER A 131 13.97 -55.68 6.23
CA SER A 131 15.42 -55.50 6.34
C SER A 131 15.84 -55.69 7.80
N ASP A 132 16.88 -56.50 8.06
CA ASP A 132 17.32 -56.88 9.41
C ASP A 132 16.19 -57.32 10.34
N ARG A 133 15.26 -58.13 9.79
CA ARG A 133 14.05 -58.64 10.47
C ARG A 133 13.06 -57.55 10.92
N HIS A 134 13.13 -56.33 10.39
CA HIS A 134 12.15 -55.28 10.65
C HIS A 134 11.53 -54.80 9.34
N TRP A 135 10.26 -54.41 9.37
CA TRP A 135 9.65 -53.69 8.26
C TRP A 135 10.26 -52.29 8.14
N LYS A 136 10.76 -51.95 6.96
CA LYS A 136 11.41 -50.68 6.63
C LYS A 136 10.90 -50.14 5.30
N VAL A 137 11.02 -48.83 5.11
CA VAL A 137 10.75 -48.16 3.83
C VAL A 137 11.97 -48.34 2.91
N ASP A 138 11.77 -48.99 1.76
CA ASP A 138 12.76 -49.08 0.67
C ASP A 138 12.77 -47.76 -0.10
N TRP A 139 13.36 -46.74 0.54
CA TRP A 139 13.17 -45.36 0.13
C TRP A 139 13.87 -45.03 -1.19
N LYS A 140 13.11 -44.43 -2.09
CA LYS A 140 13.58 -43.78 -3.31
C LYS A 140 12.99 -42.37 -3.36
N PRO A 141 13.54 -41.43 -4.13
CA PRO A 141 13.00 -40.08 -4.23
C PRO A 141 11.51 -40.01 -4.59
N GLN A 142 11.00 -40.97 -5.36
CA GLN A 142 9.58 -41.13 -5.69
C GLN A 142 8.68 -41.35 -4.47
N ALA A 143 9.23 -41.85 -3.36
CA ALA A 143 8.50 -41.99 -2.09
C ALA A 143 8.01 -40.65 -1.55
N LEU A 144 8.70 -39.53 -1.86
CA LEU A 144 8.26 -38.18 -1.46
C LEU A 144 7.32 -37.53 -2.48
N HIS A 145 7.50 -37.80 -3.78
CA HIS A 145 6.58 -37.36 -4.83
C HIS A 145 6.81 -38.21 -6.09
N PRO A 146 5.76 -38.78 -6.72
CA PRO A 146 5.89 -39.76 -7.81
C PRO A 146 6.63 -39.23 -9.04
N GLY A 147 6.57 -37.92 -9.28
CA GLY A 147 7.25 -37.26 -10.41
C GLY A 147 8.73 -36.92 -10.21
N ILE A 148 9.35 -37.26 -9.07
CA ILE A 148 10.79 -37.03 -8.85
C ILE A 148 11.59 -38.17 -9.47
N ASP A 149 12.32 -37.87 -10.54
CA ASP A 149 13.18 -38.85 -11.23
C ASP A 149 14.62 -38.75 -10.70
N GLY A 150 15.17 -39.88 -10.22
CA GLY A 150 16.54 -39.93 -9.71
C GLY A 150 16.78 -38.92 -8.59
N THR A 151 17.86 -38.14 -8.66
CA THR A 151 18.25 -37.16 -7.63
C THR A 151 17.71 -35.75 -7.88
N ALA A 152 16.68 -35.61 -8.72
CA ALA A 152 16.10 -34.30 -9.05
C ALA A 152 15.65 -33.55 -7.80
N LYS A 153 16.07 -32.29 -7.70
CA LYS A 153 15.62 -31.37 -6.64
C LYS A 153 14.32 -30.71 -7.06
N LEU A 154 13.50 -30.39 -6.06
CA LEU A 154 12.31 -29.60 -6.27
C LEU A 154 12.67 -28.12 -6.35
N ALA A 155 12.05 -27.39 -7.28
CA ALA A 155 12.24 -25.96 -7.44
C ALA A 155 10.92 -25.27 -7.85
N LEU A 156 10.85 -23.96 -7.67
CA LEU A 156 9.73 -23.13 -8.15
C LEU A 156 10.15 -22.34 -9.39
N LYS A 157 9.38 -22.48 -10.47
CA LYS A 157 9.44 -21.60 -11.63
C LYS A 157 8.22 -20.69 -11.62
N THR A 158 8.43 -19.38 -11.76
CA THR A 158 7.34 -18.39 -11.71
C THR A 158 7.19 -17.68 -13.03
N THR A 159 5.95 -17.51 -13.48
CA THR A 159 5.57 -16.71 -14.64
C THR A 159 4.65 -15.59 -14.17
N TRP A 160 5.15 -14.36 -14.18
CA TRP A 160 4.39 -13.20 -13.73
C TRP A 160 3.40 -12.73 -14.81
N PRO A 161 2.19 -12.33 -14.42
CA PRO A 161 1.25 -11.69 -15.33
C PRO A 161 1.81 -10.34 -15.80
N GLN A 162 1.15 -9.75 -16.81
CA GLN A 162 1.41 -8.38 -17.17
C GLN A 162 1.05 -7.46 -16.00
N ARG A 163 1.96 -6.57 -15.62
CA ARG A 163 1.70 -5.57 -14.59
C ARG A 163 0.55 -4.65 -15.05
N ALA A 164 -0.42 -4.44 -14.17
CA ALA A 164 -1.54 -3.56 -14.42
C ALA A 164 -1.13 -2.08 -14.45
N ALA A 165 -1.96 -1.27 -15.11
CA ALA A 165 -1.70 0.15 -15.33
C ALA A 165 -2.05 1.01 -14.10
N LEU A 166 -1.33 2.13 -13.97
CA LEU A 166 -1.86 3.31 -13.27
C LEU A 166 -2.65 4.13 -14.28
N THR A 167 -3.83 4.61 -13.89
CA THR A 167 -4.72 5.33 -14.80
C THR A 167 -5.18 6.68 -14.25
N ASP A 168 -5.47 7.62 -15.14
CA ASP A 168 -6.18 8.86 -14.83
C ASP A 168 -7.67 8.60 -14.55
N ALA A 169 -8.46 9.65 -14.34
CA ALA A 169 -9.88 9.53 -14.08
C ALA A 169 -10.65 8.93 -15.27
N ASP A 170 -10.19 9.08 -16.52
CA ASP A 170 -10.87 8.57 -17.71
C ASP A 170 -10.42 7.13 -18.07
N GLY A 171 -9.45 6.58 -17.35
CA GLY A 171 -8.91 5.23 -17.57
C GLY A 171 -7.70 5.19 -18.50
N ASN A 172 -7.16 6.34 -18.92
CA ASN A 172 -5.94 6.38 -19.73
C ASN A 172 -4.72 6.11 -18.85
N ARG A 173 -3.73 5.45 -19.42
CA ARG A 173 -2.51 5.06 -18.71
C ARG A 173 -1.64 6.27 -18.37
N ILE A 174 -1.17 6.37 -17.12
CA ILE A 174 -0.33 7.48 -16.61
C ILE A 174 1.03 7.03 -16.03
N ASP A 175 1.41 5.77 -16.20
CA ASP A 175 2.73 5.22 -15.85
C ASP A 175 3.57 4.89 -17.10
N GLY A 176 3.30 5.57 -18.21
CA GLY A 176 4.10 5.52 -19.44
C GLY A 176 5.36 6.39 -19.37
N THR A 177 6.19 6.33 -20.42
CA THR A 177 7.44 7.11 -20.50
C THR A 177 7.25 8.55 -21.01
N ASP A 178 6.06 8.86 -21.50
CA ASP A 178 5.66 10.12 -22.14
C ASP A 178 4.86 11.04 -21.20
N VAL A 179 4.70 10.66 -19.94
CA VAL A 179 3.95 11.46 -18.96
C VAL A 179 4.80 12.61 -18.42
N GLY A 180 4.14 13.74 -18.14
CA GLY A 180 4.81 14.92 -17.58
C GLY A 180 5.46 14.64 -16.22
N GLY A 181 6.54 15.36 -15.89
CA GLY A 181 7.37 15.09 -14.72
C GLY A 181 6.62 15.05 -13.37
N SER A 182 5.57 15.85 -13.22
CA SER A 182 4.72 15.80 -12.00
C SER A 182 3.91 14.51 -11.91
N VAL A 183 3.34 14.05 -13.02
CA VAL A 183 2.63 12.76 -13.09
C VAL A 183 3.62 11.61 -12.87
N GLN A 184 4.82 11.68 -13.46
CA GLN A 184 5.88 10.70 -13.25
C GLN A 184 6.30 10.60 -11.76
N GLN A 185 6.32 11.73 -11.04
CA GLN A 185 6.62 11.77 -9.61
C GLN A 185 5.52 11.10 -8.75
N LEU A 186 4.25 11.20 -9.17
CA LEU A 186 3.14 10.51 -8.52
C LEU A 186 3.12 9.03 -8.86
N ALA A 187 3.31 8.69 -10.13
CA ALA A 187 3.35 7.32 -10.60
C ALA A 187 4.50 6.57 -9.92
N GLY A 188 5.69 7.16 -9.84
CA GLY A 188 6.91 6.42 -9.57
C GLY A 188 7.34 5.62 -10.80
N PHE A 189 8.37 4.81 -10.66
CA PHE A 189 8.98 4.07 -11.79
C PHE A 189 9.17 2.60 -11.46
N LEU A 190 9.52 1.81 -12.47
CA LEU A 190 9.89 0.41 -12.29
C LEU A 190 11.41 0.28 -12.23
N ASP A 191 11.89 -0.55 -11.31
CA ASP A 191 13.30 -0.88 -11.15
C ASP A 191 13.49 -2.38 -10.85
N LYS A 192 14.73 -2.84 -10.91
CA LYS A 192 15.12 -4.23 -10.66
C LYS A 192 15.14 -4.51 -9.15
N ALA A 193 14.42 -5.55 -8.74
CA ALA A 193 14.41 -6.01 -7.36
C ALA A 193 15.81 -6.45 -6.89
N THR A 194 16.22 -5.93 -5.73
CA THR A 194 17.43 -6.35 -5.01
C THR A 194 17.13 -7.55 -4.10
N PRO A 195 18.15 -8.24 -3.56
CA PRO A 195 17.92 -9.30 -2.56
C PRO A 195 17.14 -8.83 -1.33
N LYS A 196 17.29 -7.55 -0.92
CA LYS A 196 16.52 -6.97 0.20
C LYS A 196 15.04 -6.82 -0.16
N ASP A 197 14.74 -6.41 -1.39
CA ASP A 197 13.36 -6.29 -1.86
C ASP A 197 12.68 -7.67 -1.92
N VAL A 198 13.38 -8.69 -2.42
CA VAL A 198 12.87 -10.06 -2.45
C VAL A 198 12.55 -10.55 -1.04
N ALA A 199 13.43 -10.29 -0.07
CA ALA A 199 13.19 -10.66 1.33
C ALA A 199 11.96 -9.96 1.93
N LYS A 200 11.67 -8.70 1.52
CA LYS A 200 10.50 -7.93 1.98
C LYS A 200 9.21 -8.31 1.26
N LEU A 201 9.28 -8.56 -0.05
CA LEU A 201 8.11 -8.77 -0.90
C LEU A 201 7.61 -10.22 -0.88
N GLY A 202 8.50 -11.17 -0.63
CA GLY A 202 8.19 -12.58 -0.42
C GLY A 202 8.80 -13.52 -1.47
N PRO A 203 8.85 -14.85 -1.20
CA PRO A 203 9.38 -15.90 -2.07
C PRO A 203 8.77 -16.00 -3.47
N ALA A 204 7.68 -15.31 -3.80
CA ALA A 204 7.23 -15.21 -5.20
C ALA A 204 8.17 -14.34 -6.07
N TYR A 205 8.87 -13.38 -5.45
CA TYR A 205 9.73 -12.43 -6.15
C TYR A 205 11.13 -12.99 -6.42
N ARG A 206 11.78 -12.51 -7.48
CA ARG A 206 13.17 -12.86 -7.82
C ARG A 206 14.02 -11.61 -7.99
N LYS A 207 15.34 -11.77 -7.79
CA LYS A 207 16.30 -10.71 -8.08
C LYS A 207 16.16 -10.30 -9.55
N ASN A 208 16.29 -9.00 -9.83
CA ASN A 208 16.14 -8.37 -11.14
C ASN A 208 14.72 -8.34 -11.72
N GLN A 209 13.71 -8.83 -10.99
CA GLN A 209 12.32 -8.65 -11.39
C GLN A 209 11.90 -7.18 -11.29
N ALA A 210 11.08 -6.70 -12.22
CA ALA A 210 10.54 -5.34 -12.17
C ALA A 210 9.64 -5.15 -10.94
N ILE A 211 9.94 -4.14 -10.13
CA ILE A 211 9.16 -3.70 -8.98
C ILE A 211 9.00 -2.18 -9.01
N GLY A 212 7.92 -1.69 -8.41
CA GLY A 212 7.68 -0.27 -8.26
C GLY A 212 8.62 0.39 -7.26
N ARG A 213 9.05 1.60 -7.60
CA ARG A 213 9.88 2.50 -6.79
C ARG A 213 9.24 3.86 -6.73
N GLY A 214 9.04 4.36 -5.52
CA GLY A 214 8.34 5.61 -5.27
C GLY A 214 6.87 5.59 -5.72
N GLY A 215 6.16 6.66 -5.37
CA GLY A 215 4.82 6.92 -5.86
C GLY A 215 3.83 5.76 -5.69
N LEU A 216 2.87 5.72 -6.60
CA LEU A 216 1.82 4.73 -6.66
C LEU A 216 2.34 3.34 -7.07
N GLN A 217 3.41 3.27 -7.88
CA GLN A 217 4.03 2.01 -8.28
C GLN A 217 4.54 1.21 -7.08
N GLU A 218 5.20 1.87 -6.12
CA GLU A 218 5.66 1.22 -4.89
C GLU A 218 4.50 0.98 -3.92
N THR A 219 3.65 1.99 -3.67
CA THR A 219 2.53 1.86 -2.72
C THR A 219 1.59 0.71 -3.10
N PHE A 220 1.30 0.54 -4.40
CA PHE A 220 0.40 -0.50 -4.90
C PHE A 220 1.13 -1.68 -5.54
N GLN A 221 2.39 -1.93 -5.19
CA GLN A 221 3.24 -2.95 -5.80
C GLN A 221 2.57 -4.31 -5.98
N LYS A 222 1.98 -4.87 -4.91
CA LYS A 222 1.33 -6.19 -4.94
C LYS A 222 0.05 -6.20 -5.79
N ARG A 223 -0.74 -5.13 -5.71
CA ARG A 223 -1.99 -4.98 -6.48
C ARG A 223 -1.68 -4.90 -7.98
N LEU A 224 -0.74 -4.06 -8.37
CA LEU A 224 -0.35 -3.85 -9.77
C LEU A 224 0.36 -5.08 -10.35
N ALA A 225 1.18 -5.77 -9.55
CA ALA A 225 1.90 -6.96 -10.01
C ALA A 225 1.04 -8.22 -10.08
N GLY A 226 -0.05 -8.31 -9.31
CA GLY A 226 -0.79 -9.56 -9.13
C GLY A 226 0.03 -10.62 -8.40
N SER A 227 -0.21 -11.90 -8.73
CA SER A 227 0.59 -13.02 -8.28
C SER A 227 1.00 -13.91 -9.47
N PRO A 228 2.21 -14.49 -9.46
CA PRO A 228 2.67 -15.29 -10.58
C PRO A 228 1.96 -16.64 -10.61
N THR A 229 1.80 -17.19 -11.81
CA THR A 229 1.59 -18.64 -11.95
C THR A 229 2.89 -19.33 -11.57
N THR A 230 2.79 -20.31 -10.67
CA THR A 230 3.94 -20.98 -10.08
C THR A 230 3.92 -22.46 -10.40
N ASP A 231 4.92 -22.91 -11.16
CA ASP A 231 5.12 -24.32 -11.45
C ASP A 231 6.04 -24.93 -10.38
N VAL A 232 5.59 -26.02 -9.78
CA VAL A 232 6.43 -26.88 -8.95
C VAL A 232 7.18 -27.81 -9.89
N MET A 233 8.51 -27.74 -9.90
CA MET A 233 9.37 -28.45 -10.84
C MET A 233 10.15 -29.55 -10.13
N ALA A 234 10.35 -30.69 -10.80
CA ALA A 234 11.40 -31.66 -10.47
C ALA A 234 12.43 -31.67 -11.60
N GLY A 235 13.60 -31.05 -11.37
CA GLY A 235 14.51 -30.73 -12.47
C GLY A 235 13.83 -29.80 -13.49
N ASP A 236 13.74 -30.23 -14.75
CA ASP A 236 13.09 -29.47 -15.82
C ASP A 236 11.61 -29.86 -16.06
N LYS A 237 11.09 -30.82 -15.31
CA LYS A 237 9.72 -31.34 -15.46
C LYS A 237 8.75 -30.63 -14.52
N PRO A 238 7.66 -30.02 -15.03
CA PRO A 238 6.60 -29.49 -14.17
C PRO A 238 5.79 -30.64 -13.55
N LEU A 239 5.57 -30.56 -12.24
CA LEU A 239 4.77 -31.49 -11.44
C LEU A 239 3.34 -30.98 -11.26
N GLU A 240 3.20 -29.68 -10.97
CA GLU A 240 1.93 -28.99 -10.73
C GLU A 240 2.07 -27.52 -11.15
N SER A 241 0.98 -26.92 -11.62
CA SER A 241 0.93 -25.49 -11.93
C SER A 241 -0.13 -24.78 -11.09
N ILE A 242 0.30 -23.97 -10.14
CA ILE A 242 -0.58 -23.21 -9.26
C ILE A 242 -0.84 -21.84 -9.90
N LYS A 243 -2.08 -21.63 -10.34
CA LYS A 243 -2.47 -20.44 -11.10
C LYS A 243 -2.35 -19.16 -10.26
N GLY A 244 -1.68 -18.16 -10.85
CA GLY A 244 -1.58 -16.81 -10.30
C GLY A 244 -2.84 -15.97 -10.51
N LYS A 245 -2.74 -14.69 -10.15
CA LYS A 245 -3.79 -13.69 -10.33
C LYS A 245 -3.23 -12.52 -11.14
N GLU A 246 -4.00 -12.04 -12.10
CA GLU A 246 -3.67 -10.82 -12.84
C GLU A 246 -3.51 -9.63 -11.90
N GLY A 247 -2.70 -8.66 -12.32
CA GLY A 247 -2.63 -7.37 -11.65
C GLY A 247 -3.95 -6.61 -11.78
N GLU A 248 -4.29 -5.82 -10.77
CA GLU A 248 -5.45 -4.93 -10.81
C GLU A 248 -5.00 -3.48 -11.01
N PRO A 249 -5.60 -2.74 -11.96
CA PRO A 249 -5.24 -1.36 -12.19
C PRO A 249 -5.59 -0.48 -10.98
N VAL A 250 -4.85 0.61 -10.83
CA VAL A 250 -5.16 1.66 -9.86
C VAL A 250 -5.55 2.91 -10.62
N ARG A 251 -6.81 3.30 -10.45
CA ARG A 251 -7.38 4.54 -10.99
C ARG A 251 -7.12 5.69 -10.03
N THR A 252 -6.53 6.76 -10.54
CA THR A 252 -6.40 8.03 -9.85
C THR A 252 -7.56 8.95 -10.22
N SER A 253 -7.69 10.05 -9.50
CA SER A 253 -8.65 11.11 -9.80
C SER A 253 -8.09 12.22 -10.70
N LEU A 254 -6.88 12.05 -11.25
CA LEU A 254 -6.29 13.06 -12.11
C LEU A 254 -7.15 13.30 -13.34
N ASP A 255 -7.45 14.55 -13.61
CA ASP A 255 -8.06 14.99 -14.86
C ASP A 255 -6.94 15.52 -15.75
N MET A 256 -6.63 14.83 -16.84
CA MET A 256 -5.44 15.17 -17.63
C MET A 256 -5.55 16.52 -18.34
N LYS A 257 -6.78 17.02 -18.60
CA LYS A 257 -6.96 18.37 -19.14
C LYS A 257 -6.58 19.41 -18.08
N ILE A 258 -7.07 19.26 -16.86
CA ILE A 258 -6.75 20.17 -15.74
C ILE A 258 -5.27 20.01 -15.33
N GLN A 259 -4.72 18.80 -15.33
CA GLN A 259 -3.32 18.51 -15.02
C GLN A 259 -2.37 19.19 -16.00
N ASN A 260 -2.69 19.16 -17.30
CA ASN A 260 -1.88 19.83 -18.32
C ASN A 260 -1.97 21.35 -18.19
N ALA A 261 -3.18 21.90 -17.99
CA ALA A 261 -3.35 23.33 -17.73
C ALA A 261 -2.57 23.80 -16.48
N ALA A 262 -2.55 22.98 -15.42
CA ALA A 262 -1.79 23.23 -14.20
C ALA A 262 -0.28 23.26 -14.46
N ALA A 263 0.22 22.29 -15.23
CA ALA A 263 1.63 22.20 -15.58
C ALA A 263 2.06 23.36 -16.47
N ASP A 264 1.29 23.68 -17.52
CA ASP A 264 1.58 24.77 -18.45
C ASP A 264 1.63 26.14 -17.75
N ALA A 265 0.71 26.40 -16.82
CA ALA A 265 0.65 27.67 -16.08
C ALA A 265 1.90 27.97 -15.24
N ILE A 266 2.66 26.94 -14.83
CA ILE A 266 3.85 27.10 -13.99
C ILE A 266 5.17 26.75 -14.68
N ARG A 267 5.12 26.10 -15.86
CA ARG A 267 6.28 25.52 -16.53
C ARG A 267 7.41 26.53 -16.73
N ASP A 268 7.05 27.70 -17.24
CA ASP A 268 8.03 28.69 -17.72
C ASP A 268 8.45 29.70 -16.62
N LEU A 269 7.94 29.54 -15.39
CA LEU A 269 8.33 30.38 -14.25
C LEU A 269 9.77 30.08 -13.83
N GLU A 270 10.61 31.11 -13.70
CA GLU A 270 12.02 30.98 -13.27
C GLU A 270 12.21 30.54 -11.82
N LYS A 271 11.19 30.72 -10.97
CA LYS A 271 11.24 30.34 -9.56
C LYS A 271 10.54 28.99 -9.36
N PRO A 272 10.92 28.21 -8.33
CA PRO A 272 10.17 27.00 -7.99
C PRO A 272 8.71 27.35 -7.70
N ALA A 273 7.81 26.67 -8.38
CA ALA A 273 6.37 26.90 -8.29
C ALA A 273 5.65 25.56 -8.25
N SER A 274 4.49 25.57 -7.59
CA SER A 274 3.61 24.41 -7.57
C SER A 274 2.14 24.83 -7.52
N LEU A 275 1.31 23.97 -8.12
CA LEU A 275 -0.13 24.14 -8.24
C LEU A 275 -0.81 22.82 -7.87
N VAL A 276 -1.85 22.88 -7.05
CA VAL A 276 -2.75 21.74 -6.80
C VAL A 276 -4.17 22.16 -7.15
N ALA A 277 -4.93 21.28 -7.80
CA ALA A 277 -6.36 21.43 -8.02
C ALA A 277 -7.13 20.26 -7.40
N ILE A 278 -8.28 20.57 -6.79
CA ILE A 278 -9.19 19.64 -6.11
C ILE A 278 -10.60 19.91 -6.62
N ARG A 279 -11.39 18.85 -6.80
CA ARG A 279 -12.82 18.89 -7.01
C ARG A 279 -13.55 19.14 -5.68
N PRO A 280 -14.15 20.32 -5.44
CA PRO A 280 -14.86 20.62 -4.20
C PRO A 280 -15.90 19.57 -3.80
N SER A 281 -16.74 19.15 -4.76
CA SER A 281 -17.88 18.25 -4.50
C SER A 281 -17.49 16.86 -3.99
N THR A 282 -16.24 16.42 -4.21
CA THR A 282 -15.79 15.05 -3.84
C THR A 282 -14.50 15.02 -3.03
N GLY A 283 -13.73 16.12 -2.98
CA GLY A 283 -12.37 16.13 -2.43
C GLY A 283 -11.33 15.46 -3.33
N GLU A 284 -11.70 15.05 -4.55
CA GLU A 284 -10.79 14.40 -5.48
C GLU A 284 -9.70 15.35 -5.98
N VAL A 285 -8.45 14.89 -6.02
CA VAL A 285 -7.33 15.70 -6.53
C VAL A 285 -7.29 15.59 -8.05
N LEU A 286 -7.55 16.71 -8.72
CA LEU A 286 -7.65 16.81 -10.18
C LEU A 286 -6.28 17.04 -10.83
N ALA A 287 -5.42 17.81 -10.17
CA ALA A 287 -4.08 18.11 -10.66
C ALA A 287 -3.07 18.34 -9.54
N ILE A 288 -1.83 17.91 -9.77
CA ILE A 288 -0.66 18.19 -8.93
C ILE A 288 0.48 18.54 -9.87
N ALA A 289 0.96 19.78 -9.82
CA ALA A 289 2.02 20.27 -10.70
C ALA A 289 3.15 20.91 -9.91
N ASN A 290 4.38 20.58 -10.29
CA ASN A 290 5.63 21.20 -9.86
C ASN A 290 6.45 21.53 -11.12
N ASN A 291 6.98 22.75 -11.23
CA ASN A 291 7.70 23.15 -12.45
C ASN A 291 9.17 22.69 -12.48
N ARG A 292 9.81 22.45 -11.33
CA ARG A 292 11.24 22.11 -11.27
C ARG A 292 11.65 21.29 -10.05
N GLY A 293 12.65 20.44 -10.26
CA GLY A 293 13.33 19.63 -9.24
C GLY A 293 12.54 18.38 -8.80
N ASP A 294 13.24 17.49 -8.09
CA ASP A 294 12.72 16.16 -7.73
C ASP A 294 11.87 16.16 -6.45
N PHE A 295 11.73 17.31 -5.79
CA PHE A 295 10.93 17.47 -4.58
C PHE A 295 9.49 17.84 -4.90
N ASN A 296 8.53 17.05 -4.41
CA ASN A 296 7.10 17.28 -4.64
C ASN A 296 6.59 18.39 -3.71
N ARG A 297 6.80 19.66 -4.10
CA ARG A 297 6.39 20.85 -3.33
C ARG A 297 4.88 20.93 -3.14
N ALA A 298 4.13 20.58 -4.17
CA ALA A 298 2.68 20.53 -4.17
C ALA A 298 2.10 19.70 -3.01
N LEU A 299 2.75 18.58 -2.66
CA LEU A 299 2.30 17.66 -1.60
C LEU A 299 3.08 17.78 -0.29
N ASN A 300 4.39 18.00 -0.38
CA ASN A 300 5.31 17.89 0.76
C ASN A 300 5.94 19.22 1.18
N GLY A 301 5.73 20.29 0.40
CA GLY A 301 6.21 21.63 0.72
C GLY A 301 5.68 22.10 2.07
N GLN A 302 6.54 22.73 2.85
CA GLN A 302 6.26 23.20 4.20
C GLN A 302 6.48 24.70 4.25
N TYR A 303 5.41 25.46 4.11
CA TYR A 303 5.48 26.92 4.04
C TYR A 303 4.51 27.54 5.04
N ALA A 304 4.83 28.74 5.51
CA ALA A 304 3.81 29.61 6.05
C ALA A 304 2.79 29.95 4.94
N PRO A 305 1.48 29.74 5.15
CA PRO A 305 0.44 30.05 4.15
C PRO A 305 0.29 31.56 3.94
N GLY A 306 0.77 32.39 4.87
CA GLY A 306 0.58 33.84 4.86
C GLY A 306 -0.89 34.22 4.79
N SER A 307 -1.20 35.36 4.18
CA SER A 307 -2.59 35.89 4.15
C SER A 307 -3.63 35.02 3.45
N THR A 308 -3.26 33.88 2.84
CA THR A 308 -4.24 32.87 2.44
C THR A 308 -4.92 32.21 3.65
N PHE A 309 -4.22 32.09 4.78
CA PHE A 309 -4.79 31.55 6.01
C PHE A 309 -5.91 32.40 6.59
N LYS A 310 -6.02 33.69 6.20
CA LYS A 310 -7.14 34.53 6.61
C LYS A 310 -8.50 33.98 6.17
N THR A 311 -8.56 33.06 5.20
CA THR A 311 -9.79 32.33 4.89
C THR A 311 -10.24 31.48 6.08
N VAL A 312 -9.30 30.81 6.77
CA VAL A 312 -9.56 30.04 8.00
C VAL A 312 -9.93 30.98 9.14
N THR A 313 -9.18 32.05 9.35
CA THR A 313 -9.47 33.04 10.39
C THR A 313 -10.82 33.73 10.17
N ALA A 314 -11.15 34.09 8.92
CA ALA A 314 -12.45 34.65 8.58
C ALA A 314 -13.58 33.66 8.84
N ALA A 315 -13.40 32.38 8.49
CA ALA A 315 -14.38 31.34 8.82
C ALA A 315 -14.67 31.30 10.33
N ALA A 316 -13.62 31.39 11.15
CA ALA A 316 -13.74 31.40 12.60
C ALA A 316 -14.45 32.66 13.12
N LEU A 317 -14.14 33.84 12.59
CA LEU A 317 -14.76 35.11 12.97
C LEU A 317 -16.25 35.17 12.58
N LEU A 318 -16.57 34.73 11.35
CA LEU A 318 -17.95 34.62 10.87
C LEU A 318 -18.76 33.66 11.75
N ALA A 319 -18.18 32.50 12.11
CA ALA A 319 -18.81 31.54 13.03
C ALA A 319 -19.01 32.11 14.46
N LYS A 320 -18.28 33.16 14.84
CA LYS A 320 -18.45 33.91 16.09
C LYS A 320 -19.35 35.14 15.96
N GLY A 321 -19.93 35.38 14.77
CA GLY A 321 -20.92 36.43 14.54
C GLY A 321 -20.37 37.76 14.04
N VAL A 322 -19.09 37.85 13.66
CA VAL A 322 -18.55 39.05 13.00
C VAL A 322 -19.16 39.13 11.60
N ALA A 323 -19.96 40.16 11.32
CA ALA A 323 -20.70 40.24 10.05
C ALA A 323 -19.80 40.75 8.91
N PRO A 324 -19.99 40.30 7.64
CA PRO A 324 -19.19 40.79 6.51
C PRO A 324 -19.22 42.30 6.29
N ASP A 325 -20.33 42.97 6.64
CA ASP A 325 -20.53 44.41 6.52
C ASP A 325 -20.15 45.20 7.79
N GLU A 326 -19.79 44.51 8.88
CA GLU A 326 -19.35 45.12 10.13
C GLU A 326 -18.16 46.06 9.90
N ARG A 327 -18.18 47.22 10.56
CA ARG A 327 -17.18 48.27 10.41
C ARG A 327 -15.95 47.96 11.26
N VAL A 328 -14.82 47.76 10.60
CA VAL A 328 -13.54 47.40 11.22
C VAL A 328 -12.44 48.37 10.81
N THR A 329 -11.39 48.47 11.62
CA THR A 329 -10.24 49.33 11.33
C THR A 329 -9.14 48.57 10.58
N CYS A 330 -8.53 49.23 9.61
CA CYS A 330 -7.34 48.78 8.90
C CYS A 330 -6.29 49.90 8.87
N PRO A 331 -5.69 50.23 10.02
CA PRO A 331 -4.59 51.18 10.10
C PRO A 331 -3.31 50.59 9.49
N GLU A 332 -2.32 51.43 9.19
CA GLU A 332 -1.00 50.98 8.72
C GLU A 332 -0.34 49.99 9.70
N ASN A 333 -0.45 50.28 11.01
CA ASN A 333 0.18 49.54 12.08
C ASN A 333 -0.83 49.17 13.19
N ALA A 334 -0.65 48.00 13.80
CA ALA A 334 -1.34 47.56 15.00
C ALA A 334 -0.35 46.91 15.98
N ASN A 335 -0.74 46.81 17.25
CA ASN A 335 0.03 46.09 18.26
C ASN A 335 -0.88 45.14 19.03
N VAL A 336 -0.55 43.85 19.02
CA VAL A 336 -1.28 42.80 19.74
C VAL A 336 -0.29 41.94 20.51
N GLY A 337 -0.47 41.82 21.82
CA GLY A 337 0.43 41.03 22.67
C GLY A 337 1.90 41.46 22.64
N GLY A 338 2.20 42.71 22.25
CA GLY A 338 3.56 43.22 22.06
C GLY A 338 4.13 43.02 20.65
N LEU A 339 3.44 42.29 19.77
CA LEU A 339 3.83 42.15 18.36
C LEU A 339 3.42 43.40 17.59
N LYS A 340 4.39 44.08 16.96
CA LYS A 340 4.12 45.16 15.99
C LYS A 340 3.74 44.52 14.65
N ILE A 341 2.57 44.86 14.15
CA ILE A 341 1.97 44.29 12.96
C ILE A 341 1.82 45.39 11.92
N ARG A 342 2.18 45.08 10.68
CA ARG A 342 2.02 45.98 9.53
C ARG A 342 1.24 45.30 8.41
N ASN A 343 0.59 46.11 7.58
CA ASN A 343 0.06 45.66 6.31
C ASN A 343 1.15 45.56 5.24
N SER A 344 0.90 44.77 4.19
CA SER A 344 1.78 44.72 3.03
C SER A 344 1.90 46.10 2.40
N ASP A 345 3.10 46.47 1.94
CA ASP A 345 3.42 47.76 1.33
C ASP A 345 3.00 48.99 2.18
N ASN A 346 2.90 48.83 3.51
CA ASN A 346 2.46 49.87 4.45
C ASN A 346 1.07 50.44 4.12
N ALA A 347 0.17 49.60 3.60
CA ALA A 347 -1.17 50.04 3.24
C ALA A 347 -2.03 50.40 4.46
N GLU A 348 -2.85 51.43 4.31
CA GLU A 348 -3.90 51.80 5.26
C GLU A 348 -5.20 52.11 4.51
N TYR A 349 -6.33 51.75 5.12
CA TYR A 349 -7.65 51.92 4.52
C TYR A 349 -8.66 52.57 5.47
N GLY A 350 -8.22 53.00 6.66
CA GLY A 350 -9.09 53.63 7.66
C GLY A 350 -10.12 52.64 8.21
N THR A 351 -11.38 53.07 8.28
CA THR A 351 -12.49 52.18 8.67
C THR A 351 -13.22 51.68 7.42
N ILE A 352 -13.31 50.36 7.27
CA ILE A 352 -13.90 49.66 6.12
C ILE A 352 -14.79 48.51 6.63
N SER A 353 -15.50 47.82 5.74
CA SER A 353 -16.21 46.60 6.15
C SER A 353 -15.23 45.45 6.40
N PHE A 354 -15.64 44.45 7.18
CA PHE A 354 -14.86 43.24 7.39
C PHE A 354 -14.52 42.54 6.06
N SER A 355 -15.50 42.45 5.15
CA SER A 355 -15.30 41.94 3.79
C SER A 355 -14.23 42.72 3.01
N ASP A 356 -14.18 44.05 3.16
CA ASP A 356 -13.18 44.87 2.47
C ASP A 356 -11.80 44.70 3.09
N SER A 357 -11.73 44.54 4.42
CA SER A 357 -10.47 44.23 5.10
C SER A 357 -9.87 42.90 4.64
N PHE A 358 -10.72 41.91 4.35
CA PHE A 358 -10.30 40.64 3.75
C PHE A 358 -9.87 40.83 2.29
N ALA A 359 -10.62 41.60 1.50
CA ALA A 359 -10.31 41.90 0.10
C ALA A 359 -8.96 42.60 -0.08
N TYR A 360 -8.68 43.59 0.77
CA TYR A 360 -7.41 44.33 0.82
C TYR A 360 -6.35 43.66 1.69
N SER A 361 -6.68 42.52 2.31
CA SER A 361 -5.76 41.68 3.07
C SER A 361 -5.10 42.38 4.27
N CYS A 362 -5.87 43.15 5.04
CA CYS A 362 -5.42 43.86 6.24
C CYS A 362 -4.95 42.91 7.35
N ASN A 363 -3.66 42.90 7.70
CA ASN A 363 -3.15 42.16 8.86
C ASN A 363 -3.58 42.86 10.17
N THR A 364 -3.59 44.19 10.14
CA THR A 364 -3.92 45.04 11.29
C THR A 364 -5.38 44.99 11.71
N THR A 365 -6.25 44.38 10.89
CA THR A 365 -7.63 44.03 11.25
C THR A 365 -7.74 42.63 11.84
N PHE A 366 -7.15 41.64 11.18
CA PHE A 366 -7.32 40.22 11.53
C PHE A 366 -6.70 39.87 12.88
N ALA A 367 -5.55 40.47 13.21
CA ALA A 367 -4.88 40.17 14.47
C ALA A 367 -5.65 40.64 15.71
N PRO A 368 -6.13 41.90 15.79
CA PRO A 368 -6.99 42.32 16.89
C PRO A 368 -8.28 41.49 16.99
N LEU A 369 -8.98 41.24 15.87
CA LEU A 369 -10.22 40.46 15.89
C LEU A 369 -10.00 39.01 16.35
N ALA A 370 -8.88 38.38 15.97
CA ALA A 370 -8.55 37.05 16.45
C ALA A 370 -8.32 37.01 17.97
N GLN A 371 -7.65 38.03 18.52
CA GLN A 371 -7.49 38.16 19.97
C GLN A 371 -8.83 38.40 20.67
N GLU A 372 -9.68 39.26 20.12
CA GLU A 372 -10.96 39.66 20.71
C GLU A 372 -12.01 38.54 20.70
N HIS A 373 -12.11 37.78 19.60
CA HIS A 373 -13.24 36.86 19.38
C HIS A 373 -12.90 35.37 19.42
N LEU A 374 -11.65 34.99 19.14
CA LEU A 374 -11.30 33.57 18.91
C LEU A 374 -10.52 32.94 20.07
N GLY A 375 -9.47 33.63 20.52
CA GLY A 375 -8.44 33.00 21.34
C GLY A 375 -7.68 31.87 20.60
N ALA A 376 -6.70 31.28 21.28
CA ALA A 376 -5.88 30.21 20.69
C ALA A 376 -6.68 28.94 20.34
N GLU A 377 -7.66 28.58 21.18
CA GLU A 377 -8.49 27.39 20.97
C GLU A 377 -9.46 27.58 19.80
N GLY A 378 -10.14 28.72 19.71
CA GLY A 378 -11.10 28.98 18.63
C GLY A 378 -10.47 28.93 17.25
N LEU A 379 -9.28 29.51 17.08
CA LEU A 379 -8.57 29.46 15.80
C LEU A 379 -8.03 28.04 15.49
N TYR A 380 -7.52 27.34 16.50
CA TYR A 380 -7.04 25.96 16.36
C TYR A 380 -8.15 25.00 15.92
N ASP A 381 -9.32 25.07 16.54
CA ASP A 381 -10.45 24.16 16.25
C ASP A 381 -10.98 24.34 14.83
N VAL A 382 -11.13 25.60 14.39
CA VAL A 382 -11.59 25.90 13.02
C VAL A 382 -10.54 25.54 11.97
N ALA A 383 -9.24 25.75 12.26
CA ALA A 383 -8.19 25.23 11.39
C ALA A 383 -8.27 23.69 11.25
N GLY A 384 -8.56 23.01 12.36
CA GLY A 384 -8.77 21.56 12.41
C GLY A 384 -9.94 21.06 11.55
N SER A 385 -11.07 21.78 11.55
CA SER A 385 -12.24 21.44 10.72
C SER A 385 -12.00 21.72 9.23
N LEU A 386 -11.09 22.64 8.90
CA LEU A 386 -10.65 22.97 7.53
C LEU A 386 -9.38 22.21 7.10
N GLY A 387 -9.05 21.10 7.76
CA GLY A 387 -8.04 20.15 7.30
C GLY A 387 -6.63 20.30 7.88
N PHE A 388 -6.36 21.32 8.69
CA PHE A 388 -5.09 21.37 9.43
C PHE A 388 -5.06 20.28 10.50
N ASN A 389 -3.87 19.74 10.76
CA ASN A 389 -3.62 18.64 11.69
C ASN A 389 -4.33 17.31 11.34
N GLN A 390 -5.14 17.25 10.28
CA GLN A 390 -5.81 16.04 9.83
C GLN A 390 -4.83 15.07 9.14
N PRO A 391 -5.01 13.75 9.30
CA PRO A 391 -4.20 12.76 8.60
C PRO A 391 -4.56 12.74 7.10
N LEU A 392 -3.54 12.66 6.25
CA LEU A 392 -3.70 12.48 4.81
C LEU A 392 -3.47 11.03 4.41
N ASN A 393 -4.30 10.51 3.49
CA ASN A 393 -4.11 9.19 2.88
C ASN A 393 -4.45 9.22 1.38
N ILE A 394 -3.58 9.84 0.58
CA ILE A 394 -3.81 10.00 -0.86
C ILE A 394 -3.13 8.93 -1.72
N GLY A 395 -2.42 7.97 -1.12
CA GLY A 395 -1.70 6.89 -1.82
C GLY A 395 -0.23 7.19 -2.13
N VAL A 396 0.19 8.44 -1.97
CA VAL A 396 1.59 8.88 -2.05
C VAL A 396 1.95 9.72 -0.81
N PRO A 397 3.23 9.86 -0.46
CA PRO A 397 3.65 10.73 0.64
C PRO A 397 3.19 12.18 0.44
N ALA A 398 2.48 12.70 1.45
CA ALA A 398 2.05 14.08 1.53
C ALA A 398 2.18 14.59 2.97
N SER A 399 2.66 15.83 3.13
CA SER A 399 2.82 16.46 4.44
C SER A 399 1.45 16.91 4.96
N LYS A 400 1.12 16.53 6.19
CA LYS A 400 -0.05 17.09 6.88
C LYS A 400 0.14 18.59 7.10
N GLY A 401 -0.94 19.36 7.01
CA GLY A 401 -0.94 20.75 7.49
C GLY A 401 -0.71 20.76 9.00
N SER A 402 0.05 21.73 9.51
CA SER A 402 0.32 21.90 10.93
C SER A 402 -0.15 23.26 11.39
N MET A 403 -1.03 23.25 12.39
CA MET A 403 -1.48 24.43 13.13
C MET A 403 -1.27 24.13 14.62
N PRO A 404 -0.15 24.55 15.24
CA PRO A 404 0.00 24.44 16.68
C PRO A 404 -0.95 25.41 17.41
N LYS A 405 -1.20 25.17 18.70
CA LYS A 405 -1.94 26.13 19.54
C LYS A 405 -0.98 27.26 19.92
N ALA A 406 -1.39 28.52 19.70
CA ALA A 406 -0.66 29.68 20.19
C ALA A 406 -0.45 29.61 21.71
N THR A 407 0.74 30.05 22.14
CA THR A 407 1.12 30.11 23.57
C THR A 407 1.17 31.54 24.11
N SER A 408 0.88 32.54 23.28
CA SER A 408 0.79 33.96 23.64
C SER A 408 -0.11 34.72 22.66
N ASP A 409 -0.59 35.90 23.07
CA ASP A 409 -1.40 36.77 22.22
C ASP A 409 -0.63 37.25 20.98
N ALA A 410 0.69 37.47 21.09
CA ALA A 410 1.55 37.78 19.96
C ALA A 410 1.61 36.64 18.94
N GLU A 411 1.67 35.39 19.43
CA GLU A 411 1.66 34.20 18.56
C GLU A 411 0.29 34.02 17.90
N LEU A 412 -0.80 34.14 18.65
CA LEU A 412 -2.18 34.11 18.11
C LEU A 412 -2.37 35.18 17.03
N ALA A 413 -1.88 36.40 17.30
CA ALA A 413 -1.94 37.48 16.33
C ALA A 413 -1.20 37.12 15.04
N ALA A 414 0.04 36.62 15.12
CA ALA A 414 0.80 36.18 13.96
C ALA A 414 0.14 35.02 13.20
N GLU A 415 -0.39 34.04 13.93
CA GLU A 415 -1.11 32.90 13.38
C GLU A 415 -2.38 33.34 12.61
N SER A 416 -3.11 34.34 13.11
CA SER A 416 -4.35 34.84 12.49
C SER A 416 -4.20 35.33 11.05
N PHE A 417 -2.98 35.72 10.64
CA PHE A 417 -2.67 36.11 9.26
C PHE A 417 -1.69 35.14 8.57
N GLY A 418 -1.58 33.92 9.08
CA GLY A 418 -0.89 32.80 8.45
C GLY A 418 0.62 32.77 8.63
N GLN A 419 1.13 33.37 9.71
CA GLN A 419 2.54 33.38 10.09
C GLN A 419 2.78 32.56 11.37
N ALA A 420 3.89 32.82 12.07
CA ALA A 420 4.38 32.06 13.21
C ALA A 420 4.75 30.61 12.83
N LYS A 421 4.09 29.61 13.42
CA LYS A 421 4.47 28.19 13.31
C LYS A 421 3.54 27.38 12.41
N ILE A 422 2.67 28.05 11.66
CA ILE A 422 1.75 27.41 10.73
C ILE A 422 2.51 26.87 9.53
N ILE A 423 2.23 25.63 9.16
CA ILE A 423 2.82 24.98 7.99
C ILE A 423 1.71 24.42 7.11
N ALA A 424 1.74 24.77 5.83
CA ALA A 424 0.84 24.26 4.82
C ALA A 424 1.60 23.92 3.52
N SER A 425 1.12 22.90 2.83
CA SER A 425 1.44 22.65 1.42
C SER A 425 0.33 23.23 0.53
N PRO A 426 0.57 23.38 -0.79
CA PRO A 426 -0.48 23.73 -1.75
C PRO A 426 -1.70 22.81 -1.68
N LEU A 427 -1.52 21.52 -1.45
CA LEU A 427 -2.63 20.57 -1.23
C LEU A 427 -3.55 21.01 -0.08
N ILE A 428 -2.97 21.43 1.05
CA ILE A 428 -3.76 21.87 2.22
C ILE A 428 -4.56 23.13 1.88
N MET A 429 -3.92 24.15 1.29
CA MET A 429 -4.63 25.40 0.97
C MET A 429 -5.64 25.24 -0.16
N ALA A 430 -5.41 24.32 -1.12
CA ALA A 430 -6.42 23.94 -2.11
C ALA A 430 -7.62 23.28 -1.46
N SER A 431 -7.42 22.46 -0.41
CA SER A 431 -8.52 21.83 0.34
C SER A 431 -9.35 22.84 1.14
N VAL A 432 -8.72 23.92 1.64
CA VAL A 432 -9.44 25.05 2.28
C VAL A 432 -10.31 25.77 1.25
N ALA A 433 -9.76 26.04 0.06
CA ALA A 433 -10.52 26.63 -1.04
C ALA A 433 -11.71 25.75 -1.47
N ALA A 434 -11.49 24.44 -1.56
CA ALA A 434 -12.52 23.44 -1.85
C ALA A 434 -13.63 23.44 -0.80
N ALA A 435 -13.28 23.56 0.48
CA ALA A 435 -14.24 23.62 1.57
C ALA A 435 -15.15 24.84 1.49
N VAL A 436 -14.62 26.01 1.09
CA VAL A 436 -15.44 27.21 0.87
C VAL A 436 -16.34 27.05 -0.35
N ALA A 437 -15.82 26.43 -1.43
CA ALA A 437 -16.60 26.19 -2.64
C ALA A 437 -17.78 25.24 -2.38
N ASP A 438 -17.56 24.10 -1.72
CA ASP A 438 -18.60 23.09 -1.44
C ASP A 438 -19.46 23.45 -0.21
N GLY A 439 -18.90 24.19 0.76
CA GLY A 439 -19.49 24.36 2.10
C GLY A 439 -19.17 23.20 3.04
N THR A 440 -18.37 22.22 2.59
CA THR A 440 -17.89 21.09 3.39
C THR A 440 -16.42 20.84 3.08
N TRP A 441 -15.58 20.76 4.10
CA TRP A 441 -14.22 20.28 3.94
C TRP A 441 -14.24 18.75 3.75
N ARG A 442 -13.62 18.29 2.67
CA ARG A 442 -13.46 16.86 2.36
C ARG A 442 -11.98 16.50 2.33
N PRO A 443 -11.58 15.33 2.86
CA PRO A 443 -10.19 14.90 2.80
C PRO A 443 -9.72 14.80 1.33
N PRO A 444 -8.60 15.46 0.94
CA PRO A 444 -8.08 15.33 -0.41
C PRO A 444 -7.83 13.87 -0.76
N THR A 445 -8.26 13.44 -1.94
CA THR A 445 -8.19 12.03 -2.36
C THR A 445 -7.66 11.92 -3.79
N LEU A 446 -6.47 11.34 -3.98
CA LEU A 446 -5.90 11.09 -5.32
C LEU A 446 -6.27 9.71 -5.88
N VAL A 447 -6.50 8.72 -5.01
CA VAL A 447 -6.93 7.37 -5.40
C VAL A 447 -8.30 7.13 -4.76
N PRO A 448 -9.41 7.28 -5.50
CA PRO A 448 -10.76 7.17 -4.93
C PRO A 448 -11.04 5.86 -4.20
N GLY A 449 -10.39 4.75 -4.61
CA GLY A 449 -10.49 3.46 -3.94
C GLY A 449 -9.75 3.36 -2.60
N LEU A 450 -9.01 4.39 -2.17
CA LEU A 450 -8.36 4.43 -0.86
C LEU A 450 -9.29 4.96 0.21
N LYS A 451 -9.42 4.19 1.29
CA LYS A 451 -10.16 4.61 2.47
C LYS A 451 -9.48 5.80 3.16
N GLN A 452 -10.20 6.90 3.30
CA GLN A 452 -9.74 8.08 4.03
C GLN A 452 -9.80 7.85 5.55
N LYS A 453 -8.84 8.46 6.26
CA LYS A 453 -8.77 8.42 7.73
C LYS A 453 -9.54 9.57 8.36
N ALA A 454 -9.43 10.76 7.79
CA ALA A 454 -10.21 11.92 8.17
C ALA A 454 -11.66 11.78 7.66
N LYS A 455 -12.59 12.44 8.34
CA LYS A 455 -14.00 12.54 7.93
C LYS A 455 -14.26 13.91 7.33
N GLU A 456 -15.27 13.99 6.48
CA GLU A 456 -15.80 15.25 5.98
C GLU A 456 -16.31 16.13 7.14
N GLN A 457 -16.16 17.44 7.00
CA GLN A 457 -16.53 18.44 8.01
C GLN A 457 -17.31 19.58 7.36
N PRO A 458 -18.64 19.68 7.54
CA PRO A 458 -19.40 20.81 7.04
C PRO A 458 -18.94 22.10 7.73
N LEU A 459 -18.91 23.21 6.97
CA LEU A 459 -18.76 24.53 7.55
C LEU A 459 -20.04 24.90 8.31
N PRO A 460 -19.97 25.74 9.37
CA PRO A 460 -21.15 26.23 10.03
C PRO A 460 -22.09 26.98 9.06
N ASP A 461 -23.38 26.95 9.36
CA ASP A 461 -24.42 27.58 8.53
C ASP A 461 -24.09 29.05 8.25
N GLY A 462 -24.29 29.48 6.99
CA GLY A 462 -24.03 30.85 6.52
C GLY A 462 -22.54 31.20 6.29
N VAL A 463 -21.60 30.56 7.00
CA VAL A 463 -20.17 30.88 6.91
C VAL A 463 -19.63 30.67 5.50
N ALA A 464 -20.06 29.61 4.81
CA ALA A 464 -19.62 29.36 3.44
C ALA A 464 -20.05 30.50 2.50
N ASP A 465 -21.30 30.94 2.54
CA ASP A 465 -21.82 32.00 1.66
C ASP A 465 -21.11 33.34 1.88
N ASP A 466 -20.88 33.70 3.14
CA ASP A 466 -20.13 34.90 3.50
C ASP A 466 -18.68 34.83 3.00
N LEU A 467 -18.00 33.69 3.18
CA LEU A 467 -16.64 33.49 2.65
C LEU A 467 -16.61 33.56 1.12
N ARG A 468 -17.61 33.01 0.43
CA ARG A 468 -17.70 33.09 -1.03
C ARG A 468 -17.83 34.56 -1.46
N ALA A 469 -18.68 35.34 -0.82
CA ALA A 469 -18.80 36.78 -1.09
C ALA A 469 -17.48 37.54 -0.84
N MET A 470 -16.81 37.26 0.27
CA MET A 470 -15.53 37.87 0.63
C MET A 470 -14.40 37.48 -0.35
N MET A 471 -14.32 36.21 -0.76
CA MET A 471 -13.35 35.74 -1.77
C MET A 471 -13.63 36.30 -3.17
N HIS A 472 -14.90 36.58 -3.50
CA HIS A 472 -15.24 37.30 -4.73
C HIS A 472 -14.79 38.77 -4.68
N ALA A 473 -14.90 39.42 -3.52
CA ALA A 473 -14.44 40.80 -3.34
C ALA A 473 -12.92 40.94 -3.56
N VAL A 474 -12.13 39.93 -3.20
CA VAL A 474 -10.67 39.90 -3.45
C VAL A 474 -10.35 40.00 -4.94
N VAL A 475 -11.12 39.32 -5.80
CA VAL A 475 -10.85 39.26 -7.25
C VAL A 475 -11.51 40.40 -8.02
N THR A 476 -12.58 41.00 -7.50
CA THR A 476 -13.32 42.08 -8.21
C THR A 476 -12.85 43.48 -7.85
N LYS A 477 -12.45 43.69 -6.58
CA LYS A 477 -11.98 45.00 -6.10
C LYS A 477 -10.70 44.96 -5.28
N GLY A 478 -10.34 43.81 -4.72
CA GLY A 478 -9.21 43.65 -3.81
C GLY A 478 -7.88 43.31 -4.47
N THR A 479 -7.05 42.63 -3.68
CA THR A 479 -5.64 42.32 -4.00
C THR A 479 -5.41 41.48 -5.26
N ALA A 480 -6.42 40.78 -5.78
CA ALA A 480 -6.32 39.99 -7.02
C ALA A 480 -6.99 40.66 -8.24
N LYS A 481 -7.56 41.88 -8.10
CA LYS A 481 -8.26 42.58 -9.17
C LYS A 481 -7.44 42.70 -10.46
N ALA A 482 -6.16 43.02 -10.34
CA ALA A 482 -5.27 43.24 -11.47
C ALA A 482 -4.74 41.93 -12.10
N ALA A 483 -5.07 40.76 -11.55
CA ALA A 483 -4.54 39.48 -12.00
C ALA A 483 -5.19 38.94 -13.28
N GLY A 484 -6.31 39.55 -13.73
CA GLY A 484 -7.02 39.12 -14.93
C GLY A 484 -7.65 37.74 -14.82
N LEU A 485 -8.12 37.36 -13.62
CA LEU A 485 -8.84 36.11 -13.39
C LEU A 485 -10.15 36.09 -14.22
N PRO A 486 -10.53 34.94 -14.80
CA PRO A 486 -11.79 34.82 -15.53
C PRO A 486 -13.01 35.02 -14.61
N GLY A 487 -14.15 35.36 -15.21
CA GLY A 487 -15.42 35.49 -14.48
C GLY A 487 -15.79 34.22 -13.72
N GLY A 488 -16.48 34.38 -12.59
CA GLY A 488 -16.83 33.27 -11.69
C GLY A 488 -15.66 32.74 -10.85
N ALA A 489 -14.48 33.35 -10.92
CA ALA A 489 -13.38 33.03 -10.02
C ALA A 489 -13.59 33.65 -8.63
N TYR A 490 -13.14 32.94 -7.61
CA TYR A 490 -13.12 33.36 -6.21
C TYR A 490 -11.73 33.06 -5.68
N GLY A 491 -11.18 33.89 -4.78
CA GLY A 491 -9.88 33.56 -4.23
C GLY A 491 -9.39 34.46 -3.11
N LYS A 492 -8.19 34.13 -2.61
CA LYS A 492 -7.47 34.94 -1.64
C LYS A 492 -5.98 34.93 -1.96
N THR A 493 -5.39 36.12 -2.05
CA THR A 493 -3.94 36.29 -2.17
C THR A 493 -3.23 36.05 -0.85
N GLY A 494 -1.96 35.67 -0.91
CA GLY A 494 -1.07 35.61 0.24
C GLY A 494 0.34 36.04 -0.10
N THR A 495 0.99 36.62 0.91
CA THR A 495 2.41 36.92 0.92
C THR A 495 2.93 36.38 2.25
N ALA A 496 3.95 35.53 2.21
CA ALA A 496 4.54 34.93 3.41
C ALA A 496 6.04 35.21 3.45
N GLU A 497 6.45 36.09 4.37
CA GLU A 497 7.86 36.40 4.63
C GLU A 497 8.58 35.16 5.22
N TYR A 498 9.82 34.92 4.83
CA TYR A 498 10.63 33.80 5.33
C TYR A 498 12.10 34.18 5.54
N GLY A 499 12.80 33.38 6.35
CA GLY A 499 14.23 33.57 6.65
C GLY A 499 14.48 34.61 7.75
N SER A 500 15.71 35.13 7.77
CA SER A 500 16.17 36.15 8.72
C SER A 500 16.91 37.26 7.99
N GLY A 501 16.93 38.47 8.56
CA GLY A 501 17.64 39.62 8.01
C GLY A 501 16.79 40.89 7.92
N PRO A 502 17.39 42.02 7.48
CA PRO A 502 16.72 43.33 7.48
C PRO A 502 15.62 43.47 6.43
N LYS A 503 15.67 42.66 5.36
CA LYS A 503 14.64 42.56 4.33
C LYS A 503 14.36 41.09 4.07
N LEU A 504 13.19 40.62 4.51
CA LEU A 504 12.80 39.24 4.33
C LEU A 504 12.27 39.02 2.89
N PRO A 505 12.73 37.98 2.17
CA PRO A 505 12.05 37.53 0.97
C PRO A 505 10.67 36.95 1.31
N SER A 506 9.81 36.81 0.30
CA SER A 506 8.47 36.25 0.50
C SER A 506 8.05 35.25 -0.57
N HIS A 507 7.28 34.26 -0.15
CA HIS A 507 6.56 33.34 -1.05
C HIS A 507 5.25 34.00 -1.50
N ALA A 508 4.97 33.90 -2.80
CA ALA A 508 3.73 34.38 -3.38
C ALA A 508 2.69 33.25 -3.35
N TRP A 509 1.52 33.53 -2.78
CA TRP A 509 0.42 32.58 -2.64
C TRP A 509 -0.86 33.09 -3.28
N PHE A 510 -1.65 32.17 -3.82
CA PHE A 510 -3.04 32.40 -4.15
C PHE A 510 -3.80 31.07 -4.07
N HIS A 511 -4.92 31.03 -3.36
CA HIS A 511 -5.86 29.91 -3.46
C HIS A 511 -7.24 30.43 -3.84
N GLY A 512 -8.03 29.57 -4.45
CA GLY A 512 -9.32 29.98 -4.98
C GLY A 512 -10.05 28.83 -5.64
N TYR A 513 -11.16 29.15 -6.27
CA TYR A 513 -11.93 28.19 -7.07
C TYR A 513 -12.68 28.91 -8.19
N ARG A 514 -13.06 28.14 -9.20
CA ARG A 514 -14.07 28.49 -10.19
C ARG A 514 -14.87 27.22 -10.47
N ASP A 515 -16.19 27.30 -10.35
CA ASP A 515 -17.08 26.15 -10.43
C ASP A 515 -16.61 25.02 -9.48
N ASP A 516 -16.62 23.77 -9.95
CA ASP A 516 -16.18 22.58 -9.21
C ASP A 516 -14.66 22.32 -9.36
N VAL A 517 -13.84 23.38 -9.45
CA VAL A 517 -12.37 23.29 -9.46
C VAL A 517 -11.78 24.31 -8.48
N ALA A 518 -11.39 23.83 -7.30
CA ALA A 518 -10.61 24.58 -6.32
C ALA A 518 -9.12 24.34 -6.50
N PHE A 519 -8.29 25.32 -6.16
CA PHE A 519 -6.85 25.24 -6.39
C PHE A 519 -6.04 26.11 -5.43
N ALA A 520 -4.75 25.83 -5.34
CA ALA A 520 -3.77 26.70 -4.71
C ALA A 520 -2.46 26.73 -5.48
N VAL A 521 -1.86 27.91 -5.56
CA VAL A 521 -0.60 28.22 -6.21
C VAL A 521 0.37 28.78 -5.17
N VAL A 522 1.60 28.26 -5.16
CA VAL A 522 2.74 28.88 -4.47
C VAL A 522 3.90 29.08 -5.44
N VAL A 523 4.54 30.24 -5.36
CA VAL A 523 5.81 30.53 -6.04
C VAL A 523 6.86 30.90 -4.99
N GLU A 524 7.87 30.05 -4.85
CA GLU A 524 8.92 30.20 -3.86
C GLU A 524 9.75 31.46 -4.12
N GLY A 525 9.94 32.34 -3.12
CA GLY A 525 10.59 33.62 -3.32
C GLY A 525 9.87 34.53 -4.33
N GLY A 526 8.62 34.24 -4.70
CA GLY A 526 7.86 34.93 -5.74
C GLY A 526 7.45 36.36 -5.39
N GLY A 527 7.55 36.79 -4.13
CA GLY A 527 7.08 38.10 -3.69
C GLY A 527 5.58 38.11 -3.38
N GLY A 528 4.86 39.09 -3.92
CA GLY A 528 3.44 39.31 -3.60
C GLY A 528 2.47 38.40 -4.36
N GLY A 529 1.54 37.76 -3.65
CA GLY A 529 0.54 36.85 -4.21
C GLY A 529 -0.28 37.42 -5.37
N GLY A 530 -0.77 38.67 -5.24
CA GLY A 530 -1.57 39.32 -6.29
C GLY A 530 -0.81 39.65 -7.58
N LYS A 531 0.51 39.81 -7.51
CA LYS A 531 1.37 40.16 -8.65
C LYS A 531 1.96 38.95 -9.36
N VAL A 532 2.00 37.79 -8.70
CA VAL A 532 2.68 36.58 -9.20
C VAL A 532 1.77 35.35 -9.18
N ALA A 533 1.29 34.93 -8.01
CA ALA A 533 0.51 33.69 -7.90
C ALA A 533 -0.91 33.81 -8.48
N ALA A 534 -1.56 34.98 -8.36
CA ALA A 534 -2.88 35.20 -8.92
C ALA A 534 -2.89 35.24 -10.48
N PRO A 535 -1.92 35.89 -11.16
CA PRO A 535 -1.78 35.76 -12.61
C PRO A 535 -1.57 34.31 -13.08
N VAL A 536 -0.73 33.53 -12.38
CA VAL A 536 -0.54 32.09 -12.66
C VAL A 536 -1.86 31.33 -12.55
N ALA A 537 -2.66 31.62 -11.52
CA ALA A 537 -4.00 31.05 -11.39
C ALA A 537 -4.94 31.46 -12.54
N ALA A 538 -4.82 32.68 -13.05
CA ALA A 538 -5.60 33.13 -14.19
C ALA A 538 -5.23 32.36 -15.47
N ASP A 539 -3.93 32.08 -15.70
CA ASP A 539 -3.47 31.25 -16.82
C ASP A 539 -3.95 29.81 -16.68
N PHE A 540 -3.85 29.23 -15.49
CA PHE A 540 -4.40 27.90 -15.19
C PHE A 540 -5.88 27.81 -15.53
N LEU A 541 -6.70 28.74 -15.04
CA LEU A 541 -8.14 28.76 -15.28
C LEU A 541 -8.53 29.03 -16.74
N ARG A 542 -7.64 29.60 -17.57
CA ARG A 542 -7.86 29.76 -19.02
C ARG A 542 -7.48 28.51 -19.81
N GLY A 543 -6.71 27.61 -19.23
CA GLY A 543 -6.18 26.42 -19.91
C GLY A 543 -7.21 25.30 -20.12
N PHE A 544 -8.43 25.42 -19.58
CA PHE A 544 -9.46 24.39 -19.71
C PHE A 544 -10.88 24.94 -19.82
#